data_AF-A0A847VNH9-F1
#
_entry.id   AF-A0A847VNH9-F1
#
_cell.length_a   1.000
_cell.length_b   1.000
_cell.length_c   1.000
_cell.angle_alpha   90.00
_cell.angle_beta   90.00
_cell.angle_gamma   90.00
#
_symmetry.space_group_name_H-M   'P 1'
#
loop_
_entity.id
_entity.type
_entity.pdbx_description
1 polymer ?
#
loop_
_entity_poly.entity_id
_entity_poly.type
_entity_poly.pdbx_seq_one_letter_code
_entity_poly.pdbx_strand_id
1 'polypeptide(L)' 'MSGGPERITSRHNPLVARLRRLAQDNAGYRRDGQLWLEGEHLCAAARARGLAVALAVLDEEAA' A
#
# COMPACT_ATOMS: atom_id res chain seq x y z
N MET A 1 -13.81 -13.47 -0.20
CA MET A 1 -12.42 -13.90 -0.46
C MET A 1 -11.61 -13.50 0.75
N SER A 2 -11.44 -14.41 1.72
CA SER A 2 -10.61 -14.17 2.90
C SER A 2 -9.30 -14.92 2.71
N GLY A 3 -8.45 -14.40 1.82
CA GLY A 3 -7.04 -14.79 1.78
C GLY A 3 -6.32 -13.93 2.81
N GLY A 4 -5.56 -14.58 3.70
CA GLY A 4 -4.69 -13.86 4.63
C GLY A 4 -3.62 -13.04 3.89
N PRO A 5 -2.79 -12.30 4.63
CA PRO A 5 -1.71 -11.52 4.03
C PRO A 5 -0.76 -12.42 3.21
N GLU A 6 -0.41 -11.96 2.00
CA GLU A 6 0.57 -12.65 1.15
C GLU A 6 1.98 -12.16 1.50
N ARG A 7 2.84 -13.08 1.97
CA ARG A 7 4.23 -12.77 2.29
C ARG A 7 5.05 -12.64 1.01
N ILE A 8 5.63 -11.47 0.78
CA ILE A 8 6.52 -11.20 -0.36
C ILE A 8 7.97 -11.15 0.10
N THR A 9 8.80 -12.06 -0.43
CA THR A 9 10.23 -12.14 -0.08
C THR A 9 11.15 -11.67 -1.21
N SER A 10 10.67 -11.63 -2.45
CA SER A 10 11.49 -11.27 -3.62
C SER A 10 11.53 -9.76 -3.84
N ARG A 11 12.74 -9.18 -3.86
CA ARG A 11 12.97 -7.77 -4.22
C ARG A 11 12.57 -7.41 -5.65
N HIS A 12 12.48 -8.40 -6.53
CA HIS A 12 12.14 -8.24 -7.96
C HIS A 12 10.64 -8.46 -8.21
N ASN A 13 9.83 -8.60 -7.17
CA ASN A 13 8.39 -8.69 -7.31
C ASN A 13 7.86 -7.41 -8.03
N PRO A 14 7.08 -7.55 -9.13
CA PRO A 14 6.53 -6.41 -9.85
C PRO A 14 5.68 -5.47 -8.98
N LEU A 15 4.96 -6.00 -7.99
CA LEU A 15 4.20 -5.20 -7.03
C LEU A 15 5.13 -4.31 -6.20
N VAL A 16 6.24 -4.86 -5.70
CA VAL A 16 7.23 -4.09 -4.92
C VAL A 16 7.84 -2.97 -5.77
N ALA A 17 8.14 -3.23 -7.05
CA ALA A 17 8.64 -2.21 -7.96
C ALA A 17 7.60 -1.08 -8.18
N ARG A 18 6.33 -1.42 -8.35
CA ARG A 18 5.23 -0.46 -8.50
C ARG A 18 5.04 0.38 -7.23
N LEU A 19 5.04 -0.24 -6.05
CA LEU A 19 4.89 0.44 -4.77
C LEU A 19 6.02 1.44 -4.50
N ARG A 20 7.27 1.05 -4.80
CA ARG A 20 8.42 1.97 -4.72
C ARG A 20 8.24 3.20 -5.61
N ARG A 21 7.70 3.03 -6.81
CA ARG A 21 7.41 4.15 -7.70
C ARG A 21 6.33 5.07 -7.13
N LEU A 22 5.25 4.51 -6.58
CA LEU A 22 4.18 5.28 -5.95
C LEU A 22 4.66 6.07 -4.74
N ALA A 23 5.57 5.50 -3.93
CA ALA A 23 6.15 6.17 -2.77
C ALA A 23 7.10 7.32 -3.15
N GLN A 24 7.70 7.27 -4.34
CA GLN A 24 8.67 8.27 -4.81
C GLN A 24 8.05 9.39 -5.65
N ASP A 25 6.96 9.10 -6.39
CA ASP A 25 6.31 10.06 -7.29
C ASP A 25 5.03 10.64 -6.68
N ASN A 26 5.16 11.77 -5.99
CA ASN A 26 4.06 12.49 -5.35
C ASN A 26 2.98 12.98 -6.33
N ALA A 27 3.26 13.08 -7.64
CA ALA A 27 2.29 13.45 -8.66
C ALA A 27 1.77 12.25 -9.47
N GLY A 28 2.33 11.06 -9.24
CA GLY A 28 2.03 9.83 -9.97
C GLY A 28 0.57 9.41 -9.88
N TYR A 29 -0.11 9.77 -8.79
CA TYR A 29 -1.53 9.47 -8.58
C TYR A 29 -2.44 9.96 -9.70
N ARG A 30 -2.07 11.05 -10.39
CA ARG A 30 -2.86 11.59 -11.50
C ARG A 30 -2.87 10.65 -12.71
N ARG A 31 -1.81 9.88 -12.91
CA ARG A 31 -1.66 8.93 -14.01
C ARG A 31 -2.16 7.55 -13.61
N ASP A 32 -1.77 7.11 -12.41
CA ASP A 32 -1.95 5.73 -11.96
C ASP A 32 -3.26 5.50 -11.18
N GLY A 33 -3.99 6.59 -10.85
CA GLY A 33 -5.24 6.53 -10.09
C GLY A 33 -5.05 6.03 -8.65
N GLN A 34 -3.81 6.01 -8.16
CA GLN A 34 -3.44 5.47 -6.85
C GLN A 34 -2.45 6.37 -6.14
N LEU A 35 -2.57 6.43 -4.82
CA LEU A 35 -1.69 7.20 -3.95
C LEU A 35 -1.09 6.27 -2.90
N TRP A 36 0.17 6.51 -2.53
CA TRP A 36 0.80 5.84 -1.39
C TRP A 36 0.53 6.62 -0.11
N LEU A 37 -0.13 5.98 0.85
CA LEU A 37 -0.45 6.56 2.14
C LEU A 37 0.39 5.87 3.22
N GLU A 38 1.18 6.64 3.97
CA GLU A 38 2.10 6.10 4.98
C GLU A 38 1.94 6.80 6.33
N GLY A 39 2.00 6.02 7.40
CA GLY A 39 1.89 6.49 8.77
C GLY A 39 0.62 6.02 9.48
N GLU A 40 0.76 5.63 10.74
CA GLU A 40 -0.30 5.06 11.56
C GLU A 40 -1.56 5.95 11.58
N HIS A 41 -1.39 7.24 11.83
CA HIS A 41 -2.50 8.20 11.93
C HIS A 41 -3.26 8.36 10.61
N LEU A 42 -2.57 8.30 9.46
CA LEU A 42 -3.21 8.36 8.15
C LEU A 42 -3.97 7.07 7.83
N CYS A 43 -3.38 5.91 8.11
CA CYS A 43 -4.05 4.61 7.97
C CYS A 43 -5.28 4.51 8.88
N ALA A 44 -5.18 4.96 10.13
CA ALA A 44 -6.30 5.02 11.07
C ALA A 44 -7.39 5.97 10.58
N ALA A 45 -7.02 7.14 10.06
CA ALA A 45 -7.94 8.12 9.47
C ALA A 45 -8.65 7.58 8.22
N ALA A 46 -7.95 6.84 7.36
CA ALA A 46 -8.51 6.19 6.17
C ALA A 46 -9.51 5.09 6.56
N ARG A 47 -9.16 4.27 7.56
CA ARG A 47 -10.05 3.25 8.13
C ARG A 47 -11.30 3.86 8.75
N ALA A 48 -11.15 4.90 9.57
CA ALA A 48 -12.25 5.59 10.22
C ALA A 48 -13.22 6.24 9.22
N ARG A 49 -12.70 6.66 8.05
CA ARG A 49 -13.50 7.22 6.95
C ARG A 49 -14.11 6.17 6.01
N GLY A 50 -13.82 4.89 6.21
CA GLY A 50 -14.30 3.81 5.34
C GLY A 50 -13.76 3.90 3.90
N LEU A 51 -12.56 4.44 3.71
CA LEU A 51 -11.95 4.52 2.39
C LEU A 51 -11.69 3.10 1.85
N ALA A 52 -11.95 2.90 0.55
CA ALA A 52 -11.65 1.66 -0.15
C ALA A 52 -10.13 1.53 -0.38
N VAL A 53 -9.44 0.92 0.59
CA VAL A 53 -8.00 0.65 0.50
C VAL A 53 -7.77 -0.54 -0.43
N ALA A 54 -7.09 -0.30 -1.55
CA ALA A 54 -6.85 -1.34 -2.56
C ALA A 54 -5.81 -2.39 -2.11
N LEU A 55 -4.85 -1.99 -1.28
CA LEU A 55 -3.79 -2.84 -0.75
C LEU A 55 -3.27 -2.25 0.56
N ALA A 56 -3.12 -3.08 1.59
CA ALA A 56 -2.37 -2.75 2.81
C ALA A 56 -1.01 -3.43 2.73
N VAL A 57 0.05 -2.68 3.06
CA VAL A 57 1.40 -3.22 3.19
C VAL A 57 1.74 -3.17 4.67
N LEU A 58 2.12 -4.32 5.20
CA LEU A 58 2.51 -4.51 6.59
C LEU A 58 3.96 -4.99 6.58
N ASP A 59 4.72 -4.62 7.60
CA ASP A 59 5.93 -5.37 7.88
C ASP A 59 5.57 -6.80 8.35
N GLU A 60 6.58 -7.66 8.46
CA GLU A 60 6.37 -9.06 8.82
C GLU A 60 5.90 -9.24 10.27
N GLU A 61 6.15 -8.28 11.15
CA GLU A 61 5.79 -8.32 12.58
C GLU A 61 4.36 -7.81 12.83
N ALA A 62 3.80 -7.06 11.87
CA ALA A 62 2.49 -6.44 11.94
C ALA A 62 1.37 -7.20 11.17
N ALA A 63 1.68 -8.32 10.52
CA ALA A 63 0.76 -9.13 9.72
C ALA A 63 0.08 -10.25 10.54
#